data_AF-A0A4Q3Z751-F1
#
_entry.id   AF-A0A4Q3Z751-F1
#
_cell.length_a   1.000
_cell.length_b   1.000
_cell.length_c   1.000
_cell.angle_alpha   90.00
_cell.angle_beta   90.00
_cell.angle_gamma   90.00
#
_symmetry.space_group_name_H-M   'P 1'
#
loop_
_entity.id
_entity.type
_entity.pdbx_description
1 polymer ?
#
loop_
_entity_poly.entity_id
_entity_poly.type
_entity_poly.pdbx_seq_one_letter_code
_entity_poly.pdbx_strand_id
1 'polypeptide(L)'
;MPGDKTMTVPTIDPVPRIASRILLDKADLLSGRFAADIRHLLDQRGVVFFRGVDFSDDEQLDFAATLGTVRLGEIRKEGDRGLMKITRDPGDNPRYAEYFHGTFYWHMDGSYEDVPPLASILSARKLSAAGGQTEFANTYAAWEDLPEAEKKYLSGLQVVHSMETLL
;
A
#
# COMPACT_ATOMS: atom_id res chain seq x y z
N MET A 1 -22.60 13.98 -26.35
CA MET A 1 -22.55 12.82 -25.44
C MET A 1 -23.07 13.28 -24.09
N PRO A 2 -23.98 12.54 -23.44
CA PRO A 2 -24.46 12.90 -22.11
C PRO A 2 -23.27 12.85 -21.15
N GLY A 3 -23.13 13.88 -20.31
CA GLY A 3 -21.96 14.12 -19.47
C GLY A 3 -21.61 12.91 -18.61
N ASP A 4 -20.37 12.45 -18.76
CA ASP A 4 -19.73 11.49 -17.88
C ASP A 4 -19.67 12.10 -16.48
N LYS A 5 -20.66 11.78 -15.64
CA LYS A 5 -20.57 12.06 -14.21
C LYS A 5 -19.56 11.07 -13.67
N THR A 6 -18.29 11.46 -13.69
CA THR A 6 -17.22 10.75 -12.99
C THR A 6 -17.70 10.53 -11.56
N MET A 7 -17.96 9.27 -11.18
CA MET A 7 -18.44 8.95 -9.84
C MET A 7 -17.31 9.23 -8.87
N THR A 8 -17.40 10.33 -8.12
CA THR A 8 -16.35 10.66 -7.16
C THR A 8 -16.53 9.80 -5.91
N VAL A 9 -15.50 9.05 -5.53
CA VAL A 9 -15.48 8.32 -4.26
C VAL A 9 -15.58 9.32 -3.11
N PRO A 10 -16.48 9.12 -2.13
CA PRO A 10 -16.59 10.01 -0.99
C PRO A 10 -15.35 9.89 -0.09
N THR A 11 -14.69 11.02 0.17
CA THR A 11 -13.40 11.05 0.90
C THR A 11 -13.32 12.16 1.95
N ILE A 12 -12.38 11.99 2.87
CA ILE A 12 -11.86 13.03 3.76
C ILE A 12 -10.34 13.06 3.59
N ASP A 13 -9.74 14.25 3.51
CA ASP A 13 -8.30 14.44 3.30
C ASP A 13 -7.61 14.95 4.57
N PRO A 14 -7.33 14.07 5.56
CA PRO A 14 -6.83 14.49 6.86
C PRO A 14 -5.37 14.98 6.81
N VAL A 15 -4.59 14.52 5.83
CA VAL A 15 -3.18 14.90 5.69
C VAL A 15 -2.98 15.46 4.28
N PRO A 16 -2.70 16.78 4.15
CA PRO A 16 -2.46 17.41 2.86
C PRO A 16 -1.37 16.69 2.07
N ARG A 17 -1.55 16.61 0.75
CA ARG A 17 -0.60 16.02 -0.21
C ARG A 17 -0.27 14.53 -0.02
N ILE A 18 -0.81 13.79 0.96
CA ILE A 18 -0.39 12.37 1.15
C ILE A 18 -1.51 11.36 1.43
N ALA A 19 -2.56 11.71 2.16
CA ALA A 19 -3.51 10.70 2.62
C ALA A 19 -4.96 11.12 2.43
N SER A 20 -5.78 10.16 2.02
CA SER A 20 -7.23 10.29 1.94
C SER A 20 -7.92 9.10 2.60
N ARG A 21 -8.91 9.39 3.44
CA ARG A 21 -9.84 8.40 3.98
C ARG A 21 -10.97 8.20 2.98
N ILE A 22 -11.22 6.97 2.56
CA ILE A 22 -12.40 6.62 1.76
C ILE A 22 -13.56 6.25 2.68
N LEU A 23 -14.77 6.72 2.35
CA LEU A 23 -15.99 6.56 3.16
C LEU A 23 -16.97 5.50 2.62
N LEU A 24 -16.51 4.65 1.70
CA LEU A 24 -17.30 3.53 1.18
C LEU A 24 -17.46 2.43 2.24
N ASP A 25 -18.59 1.74 2.19
CA ASP A 25 -18.81 0.55 2.99
C ASP A 25 -18.19 -0.70 2.35
N LYS A 26 -18.23 -1.81 3.09
CA LYS A 26 -17.69 -3.09 2.68
C LYS A 26 -18.29 -3.61 1.36
N ALA A 27 -19.60 -3.42 1.16
CA ALA A 27 -20.29 -3.92 -0.04
C ALA A 27 -19.90 -3.11 -1.28
N ASP A 28 -19.80 -1.79 -1.15
CA ASP A 28 -19.33 -0.92 -2.23
C ASP A 28 -17.88 -1.22 -2.61
N LEU A 29 -16.99 -1.45 -1.64
CA LEU A 29 -15.59 -1.85 -1.89
C LEU A 29 -15.51 -3.18 -2.64
N LEU A 30 -16.22 -4.21 -2.18
CA LEU A 30 -16.22 -5.54 -2.81
C LEU A 30 -16.90 -5.56 -4.18
N SER A 31 -17.79 -4.59 -4.45
CA SER A 31 -18.44 -4.51 -5.77
C SER A 31 -17.50 -4.13 -6.90
N GLY A 32 -16.32 -3.57 -6.60
CA GLY A 32 -15.36 -3.07 -7.59
C GLY A 32 -15.82 -1.86 -8.40
N ARG A 33 -17.05 -1.37 -8.18
CA ARG A 33 -17.66 -0.24 -8.90
C ARG A 33 -16.81 1.03 -8.86
N PHE A 34 -16.08 1.22 -7.77
CA PHE A 34 -15.24 2.39 -7.51
C PHE A 34 -13.74 2.12 -7.71
N ALA A 35 -13.35 0.95 -8.23
CA ALA A 35 -11.95 0.55 -8.29
C ALA A 35 -11.08 1.53 -9.10
N ALA A 36 -11.59 2.04 -10.23
CA ALA A 36 -10.89 3.03 -11.03
C ALA A 36 -10.65 4.34 -10.28
N ASP A 37 -11.66 4.82 -9.56
CA ASP A 37 -11.58 6.05 -8.77
C ASP A 37 -10.66 5.88 -7.56
N ILE A 38 -10.68 4.72 -6.91
CA ILE A 38 -9.77 4.38 -5.81
C ILE A 38 -8.32 4.36 -6.30
N ARG A 39 -8.05 3.75 -7.47
CA ARG A 39 -6.71 3.76 -8.07
C ARG A 39 -6.26 5.16 -8.44
N HIS A 40 -7.13 5.94 -9.07
CA HIS A 40 -6.83 7.32 -9.41
C HIS A 40 -6.50 8.16 -8.17
N LEU A 41 -7.28 7.99 -7.10
CA LEU A 41 -7.02 8.65 -5.83
C LEU A 41 -5.71 8.17 -5.20
N LEU A 42 -5.40 6.87 -5.27
CA LEU A 42 -4.12 6.34 -4.80
C LEU A 42 -2.94 6.97 -5.55
N ASP A 43 -3.01 7.10 -6.88
CA ASP A 43 -1.97 7.75 -7.68
C ASP A 43 -1.77 9.22 -7.28
N GLN A 44 -2.86 9.94 -6.97
CA GLN A 44 -2.81 11.35 -6.59
C GLN A 44 -2.32 11.59 -5.16
N ARG A 45 -2.58 10.65 -4.26
CA ARG A 45 -2.38 10.85 -2.82
C ARG A 45 -1.18 10.08 -2.31
N GLY A 46 -0.89 8.90 -2.85
CA GLY A 46 0.12 7.97 -2.34
C GLY A 46 -0.42 7.04 -1.25
N VAL A 47 -1.33 7.51 -0.38
CA VAL A 47 -1.99 6.67 0.63
C VAL A 47 -3.51 6.87 0.60
N VAL A 48 -4.25 5.77 0.50
CA VAL A 48 -5.68 5.73 0.80
C VAL A 48 -5.93 4.76 1.94
N PHE A 49 -6.86 5.08 2.84
CA PHE A 49 -7.17 4.22 3.97
C PHE A 49 -8.66 4.15 4.26
N PHE A 50 -9.04 3.05 4.90
CA PHE A 50 -10.41 2.72 5.26
C PHE A 50 -10.49 2.47 6.77
N ARG A 51 -11.67 2.66 7.36
CA ARG A 51 -11.90 2.45 8.80
C ARG A 51 -13.10 1.53 8.99
N GLY A 52 -12.94 0.50 9.80
CA GLY A 52 -14.05 -0.39 10.20
C GLY A 52 -14.62 -1.25 9.07
N VAL A 53 -13.82 -1.59 8.06
CA VAL A 53 -14.27 -2.44 6.94
C VAL A 53 -14.38 -3.92 7.35
N ASP A 54 -13.45 -4.38 8.20
CA ASP A 54 -13.41 -5.75 8.72
C ASP A 54 -13.56 -6.83 7.63
N PHE A 55 -12.66 -6.78 6.64
CA PHE A 55 -12.55 -7.83 5.63
C PHE A 55 -12.07 -9.13 6.24
N SER A 56 -12.66 -10.25 5.85
CA SER A 56 -11.99 -11.55 5.90
C SER A 56 -10.78 -11.57 4.96
N ASP A 57 -9.98 -12.63 5.03
CA ASP A 57 -8.82 -12.78 4.15
C ASP A 57 -9.26 -12.95 2.67
N ASP A 58 -10.34 -13.69 2.42
CA ASP A 58 -10.93 -13.82 1.08
C ASP A 58 -11.46 -12.48 0.56
N GLU A 59 -12.13 -11.70 1.40
CA GLU A 59 -12.67 -10.40 1.00
C GLU A 59 -11.56 -9.37 0.72
N GLN A 60 -10.45 -9.43 1.46
CA GLN A 60 -9.28 -8.59 1.16
C GLN A 60 -8.69 -8.94 -0.21
N LEU A 61 -8.63 -10.24 -0.56
CA LEU A 61 -8.17 -10.68 -1.87
C LEU A 61 -9.12 -10.28 -2.98
N ASP A 62 -10.43 -10.42 -2.75
CA ASP A 62 -11.46 -10.04 -3.72
C ASP A 62 -11.43 -8.52 -3.95
N PHE A 63 -11.30 -7.72 -2.88
CA PHE A 63 -11.10 -6.27 -3.00
C PHE A 63 -9.82 -5.93 -3.76
N ALA A 64 -8.69 -6.56 -3.42
CA ALA A 64 -7.42 -6.35 -4.11
C ALA A 64 -7.52 -6.67 -5.61
N ALA A 65 -8.25 -7.73 -5.96
CA ALA A 65 -8.48 -8.15 -7.34
C ALA A 65 -9.32 -7.14 -8.14
N THR A 66 -10.15 -6.32 -7.48
CA THR A 66 -10.84 -5.20 -8.15
C THR A 66 -9.86 -4.09 -8.58
N LEU A 67 -8.75 -3.92 -7.85
CA LEU A 67 -7.75 -2.88 -8.09
C LEU A 67 -6.66 -3.32 -9.06
N GLY A 68 -6.44 -4.63 -9.24
CA GLY A 68 -5.48 -5.16 -10.22
C GLY A 68 -5.10 -6.61 -9.96
N THR A 69 -4.02 -7.05 -10.61
CA THR A 69 -3.50 -8.41 -10.43
C THR A 69 -2.88 -8.56 -9.04
N VAL A 70 -3.46 -9.43 -8.22
CA VAL A 70 -2.93 -9.74 -6.89
C VAL A 70 -1.65 -10.55 -6.99
N ARG A 71 -0.57 -10.02 -6.41
CA ARG A 71 0.67 -10.77 -6.17
C ARG A 71 0.58 -11.47 -4.82
N LEU A 72 0.79 -12.78 -4.81
CA LEU A 72 0.72 -13.61 -3.62
C LEU A 72 2.14 -14.00 -3.18
N GLY A 73 2.36 -14.04 -1.87
CA GLY A 73 3.62 -14.49 -1.30
C GLY A 73 3.88 -15.98 -1.57
N GLU A 74 5.14 -16.39 -1.43
CA GLU A 74 5.55 -17.78 -1.65
C GLU A 74 5.08 -18.74 -0.54
N ILE A 75 4.56 -18.23 0.59
CA ILE A 75 3.99 -19.06 1.66
C ILE A 75 2.59 -19.52 1.22
N ARG A 76 2.56 -20.65 0.52
CA ARG A 76 1.34 -21.39 0.22
C ARG A 76 1.17 -22.54 1.20
N LYS A 77 0.72 -22.28 2.43
CA LYS A 77 0.24 -23.36 3.31
C LYS A 77 -1.06 -22.96 4.01
N GLU A 78 -2.09 -23.73 3.65
CA GLU A 78 -3.45 -23.89 4.22
C GLU A 78 -4.24 -22.63 4.61
N GLY A 79 -5.31 -22.37 3.86
CA GLY A 79 -6.34 -21.37 4.18
C GLY A 79 -6.02 -19.93 3.78
N ASP A 80 -4.75 -19.59 3.57
CA ASP A 80 -4.30 -18.20 3.43
C ASP A 80 -4.26 -17.67 1.98
N ARG A 81 -4.62 -18.49 0.97
CA ARG A 81 -4.49 -18.19 -0.49
C ARG A 81 -3.15 -17.56 -0.93
N GLY A 82 -2.11 -17.52 -0.09
CA GLY A 82 -0.84 -16.83 -0.33
C GLY A 82 -0.79 -15.37 0.13
N LEU A 83 -1.72 -14.92 0.97
CA LEU A 83 -1.58 -13.67 1.72
C LEU A 83 -0.39 -13.75 2.66
N MET A 84 0.26 -12.60 2.85
CA MET A 84 1.44 -12.50 3.69
C MET A 84 1.05 -12.03 5.08
N LYS A 85 1.23 -12.91 6.08
CA LYS A 85 1.05 -12.53 7.49
C LYS A 85 2.22 -11.66 7.95
N ILE A 86 1.94 -10.39 8.24
CA ILE A 86 2.93 -9.47 8.81
C ILE A 86 3.03 -9.72 10.32
N THR A 87 4.01 -10.52 10.74
CA THR A 87 4.24 -10.88 12.14
C THR A 87 5.70 -11.22 12.37
N ARG A 88 6.22 -10.87 13.55
CA ARG A 88 7.56 -11.25 14.00
C ARG A 88 7.58 -12.52 14.84
N ASP A 89 6.43 -13.14 15.02
CA ASP A 89 6.36 -14.44 15.67
C ASP A 89 6.73 -15.53 14.64
N PRO A 90 7.89 -16.21 14.79
CA PRO A 90 8.28 -17.28 13.88
C PRO A 90 7.33 -18.49 13.94
N GLY A 91 6.51 -18.62 14.99
CA GLY A 91 5.44 -19.62 15.05
C GLY A 91 4.32 -19.34 14.04
N ASP A 92 4.03 -18.06 13.77
CA ASP A 92 2.98 -17.63 12.84
C ASP A 92 3.52 -17.38 11.41
N ASN A 93 4.78 -16.94 11.28
CA ASN A 93 5.44 -16.75 9.99
C ASN A 93 6.93 -17.16 10.04
N PRO A 94 7.23 -18.47 9.99
CA PRO A 94 8.60 -18.98 10.17
C PRO A 94 9.57 -18.55 9.08
N ARG A 95 9.09 -18.09 7.92
CA ARG A 95 9.94 -17.74 6.76
C ARG A 95 10.27 -16.24 6.69
N TYR A 96 9.40 -15.37 7.20
CA TYR A 96 9.57 -13.92 7.09
C TYR A 96 9.54 -13.18 8.44
N ALA A 97 9.44 -13.87 9.59
CA ALA A 97 9.46 -13.20 10.89
C ALA A 97 10.69 -12.28 11.07
N GLU A 98 11.87 -12.73 10.67
CA GLU A 98 13.10 -11.93 10.70
C GLU A 98 13.11 -10.80 9.65
N TYR A 99 12.55 -11.06 8.47
CA TYR A 99 12.43 -10.06 7.39
C TYR A 99 11.70 -8.79 7.86
N PHE A 100 10.69 -8.93 8.72
CA PHE A 100 9.93 -7.77 9.24
C PHE A 100 10.67 -6.93 10.29
N HIS A 101 11.95 -7.18 10.57
CA HIS A 101 12.79 -6.20 11.25
C HIS A 101 13.10 -5.00 10.33
N GLY A 102 13.22 -5.24 9.02
CA GLY A 102 13.50 -4.20 8.02
C GLY A 102 12.41 -3.13 7.94
N THR A 103 11.17 -3.44 8.34
CA THR A 103 10.04 -2.50 8.29
C THR A 103 10.15 -1.33 9.26
N PHE A 104 11.16 -1.31 10.14
CA PHE A 104 11.47 -0.15 10.98
C PHE A 104 12.26 0.94 10.25
N TYR A 105 12.79 0.66 9.06
CA TYR A 105 13.50 1.63 8.25
C TYR A 105 12.62 2.14 7.12
N TRP A 106 12.87 3.37 6.64
CA TRP A 106 12.21 3.90 5.46
C TRP A 106 12.56 3.06 4.23
N HIS A 107 11.54 2.58 3.51
CA HIS A 107 11.71 1.74 2.32
C HIS A 107 10.54 1.92 1.34
N MET A 108 10.70 1.36 0.14
CA MET A 108 9.64 1.19 -0.87
C MET A 108 9.59 -0.28 -1.27
N ASP A 109 8.42 -0.90 -1.09
CA ASP A 109 8.20 -2.32 -1.38
C ASP A 109 8.55 -2.67 -2.83
N GLY A 110 9.34 -3.72 -3.02
CA GLY A 110 9.70 -4.24 -4.35
C GLY A 110 10.48 -3.27 -5.24
N SER A 111 11.04 -2.17 -4.71
CA SER A 111 11.77 -1.18 -5.52
C SER A 111 13.06 -1.71 -6.18
N TYR A 112 13.51 -2.89 -5.78
CA TYR A 112 14.62 -3.65 -6.38
C TYR A 112 14.17 -4.58 -7.52
N GLU A 113 12.87 -4.75 -7.77
CA GLU A 113 12.34 -5.57 -8.86
C GLU A 113 12.31 -4.78 -10.18
N ASP A 114 12.43 -5.48 -11.31
CA ASP A 114 12.31 -4.88 -12.65
C ASP A 114 10.96 -4.18 -12.86
N VAL A 115 9.89 -4.77 -12.30
CA VAL A 115 8.54 -4.21 -12.30
C VAL A 115 8.00 -4.25 -10.87
N PRO A 116 8.24 -3.18 -10.07
CA PRO A 116 7.75 -3.09 -8.70
C PRO A 116 6.22 -3.21 -8.60
N PRO A 117 5.69 -3.66 -7.46
CA PRO A 117 4.26 -3.62 -7.22
C PRO A 117 3.76 -2.17 -7.23
N LEU A 118 2.60 -1.94 -7.85
CA LEU A 118 1.95 -0.62 -7.85
C LEU A 118 1.57 -0.18 -6.42
N ALA A 119 1.11 -1.12 -5.61
CA ALA A 119 0.58 -0.85 -4.28
C ALA A 119 0.63 -2.10 -3.39
N SER A 120 0.66 -1.85 -2.08
CA SER A 120 0.48 -2.86 -1.03
C SER A 120 -0.85 -2.60 -0.30
N ILE A 121 -1.56 -3.66 0.09
CA ILE A 121 -2.80 -3.57 0.88
C ILE A 121 -2.54 -4.25 2.23
N LEU A 122 -2.69 -3.49 3.31
CA LEU A 122 -2.44 -3.94 4.68
C LEU A 122 -3.69 -3.78 5.54
N SER A 123 -4.08 -4.87 6.20
CA SER A 123 -5.16 -4.87 7.19
C SER A 123 -4.61 -5.23 8.57
N ALA A 124 -4.96 -4.43 9.58
CA ALA A 124 -4.58 -4.72 10.96
C ALA A 124 -5.50 -5.81 11.55
N ARG A 125 -4.92 -6.97 11.90
CA ARG A 125 -5.62 -8.11 12.54
C ARG A 125 -5.47 -8.13 14.05
N LYS A 126 -4.25 -7.87 14.53
CA LYS A 126 -3.91 -7.79 15.95
C LYS A 126 -3.05 -6.55 16.16
N LEU A 127 -3.54 -5.63 16.98
CA LEU A 127 -2.83 -4.39 17.28
C LEU A 127 -1.85 -4.58 18.43
N SER A 128 -0.76 -3.82 18.40
CA SER A 128 0.14 -3.71 19.55
C SER A 128 -0.57 -3.02 20.72
N ALA A 129 -0.23 -3.40 21.95
CA ALA A 129 -0.74 -2.74 23.15
C ALA A 129 -0.23 -1.28 23.28
N ALA A 130 0.94 -1.00 22.70
CA ALA A 130 1.51 0.34 22.60
C ALA A 130 2.33 0.49 21.31
N GLY A 131 2.32 1.68 20.72
CA GLY A 131 2.98 1.94 19.44
C GLY A 131 2.33 1.19 18.27
N GLY A 132 3.11 0.90 17.23
CA GLY A 132 2.65 0.14 16.05
C GLY A 132 2.03 1.01 14.94
N GLN A 133 2.23 2.32 14.99
CA GLN A 133 1.92 3.21 13.88
C GLN A 133 2.80 2.89 12.67
N THR A 134 2.26 3.09 11.48
CA THR A 134 3.01 3.07 10.22
C THR A 134 3.12 4.50 9.71
N GLU A 135 4.34 4.92 9.36
CA GLU A 135 4.62 6.24 8.81
C GLU A 135 4.76 6.16 7.29
N PHE A 136 4.38 7.24 6.60
CA PHE A 136 4.47 7.36 5.15
C PHE A 136 5.09 8.71 4.79
N ALA A 137 5.84 8.76 3.69
CA ALA A 137 6.42 9.98 3.14
C ALA A 137 6.03 10.13 1.67
N ASN A 138 5.61 11.33 1.25
CA ASN A 138 5.32 11.60 -0.16
C ASN A 138 6.58 12.11 -0.87
N THR A 139 7.17 11.24 -1.69
CA THR A 139 8.37 11.55 -2.49
C THR A 139 8.08 12.48 -3.67
N TYR A 140 6.85 12.52 -4.19
CA TYR A 140 6.43 13.50 -5.21
C TYR A 140 6.40 14.91 -4.61
N ALA A 141 5.78 15.07 -3.44
CA ALA A 141 5.74 16.35 -2.74
C ALA A 141 7.16 16.80 -2.34
N ALA A 142 7.99 15.87 -1.86
CA ALA A 142 9.38 16.15 -1.56
C ALA A 142 10.14 16.64 -2.80
N TRP A 143 9.95 15.99 -3.96
CA TRP A 143 10.54 16.43 -5.23
C TRP A 143 10.08 17.83 -5.64
N GLU A 144 8.78 18.11 -5.59
CA GLU A 144 8.21 19.42 -5.93
C GLU A 144 8.81 20.56 -5.10
N ASP A 145 9.06 20.30 -3.82
CA ASP A 145 9.56 21.28 -2.86
C ASP A 145 11.09 21.50 -2.97
N LEU A 146 11.81 20.68 -3.74
CA LEU A 146 13.24 20.88 -3.97
C LEU A 146 13.53 22.18 -4.74
N PRO A 147 14.63 22.88 -4.43
CA PRO A 147 15.12 23.97 -5.27
C PRO A 147 15.39 23.52 -6.71
N GLU A 148 15.13 24.39 -7.69
CA GLU A 148 15.31 24.04 -9.12
C GLU A 148 16.74 23.61 -9.48
N ALA A 149 17.74 24.16 -8.81
CA ALA A 149 19.13 23.75 -9.00
C ALA A 149 19.37 22.28 -8.58
N GLU A 150 18.72 21.83 -7.51
CA GLU A 150 18.83 20.48 -6.99
C GLU A 150 18.05 19.50 -7.88
N LYS A 151 16.81 19.85 -8.29
CA LYS A 151 16.07 19.07 -9.30
C LYS A 151 16.88 18.86 -10.58
N LYS A 152 17.53 19.91 -11.09
CA LYS A 152 18.38 19.83 -12.28
C LYS A 152 19.56 18.88 -12.07
N TYR A 153 20.22 18.94 -10.91
CA TYR A 153 21.31 18.03 -10.58
C TYR A 153 20.84 16.57 -10.50
N LEU A 154 19.76 16.31 -9.78
CA LEU A 154 19.24 14.97 -9.54
C LEU A 154 18.62 14.32 -10.78
N SER A 155 18.05 15.11 -11.71
CA SER A 155 17.35 14.61 -12.90
C SER A 155 18.20 13.74 -13.85
N GLY A 156 19.52 13.85 -13.77
CA GLY A 156 20.46 13.04 -14.56
C GLY A 156 20.99 11.80 -13.84
N LEU A 157 20.62 11.60 -12.58
CA LEU A 157 21.12 10.49 -11.76
C LEU A 157 20.22 9.27 -11.86
N GLN A 158 20.84 8.11 -11.66
CA GLN A 158 20.15 6.83 -11.53
C GLN A 158 20.51 6.21 -10.18
N VAL A 159 19.53 5.57 -9.54
CA VAL A 159 19.69 4.90 -8.26
C VAL A 159 19.59 3.40 -8.48
N VAL A 160 20.50 2.65 -7.86
CA VAL A 160 20.42 1.18 -7.80
C VAL A 160 19.76 0.80 -6.48
N HIS A 161 18.64 0.07 -6.56
CA HIS A 161 17.94 -0.45 -5.41
C HIS A 161 18.34 -1.92 -5.22
N SER A 162 18.87 -2.26 -4.06
CA SER A 162 19.25 -3.64 -3.72
C SER A 162 18.70 -4.01 -2.35
N MET A 163 18.28 -5.26 -2.20
CA MET A 163 17.98 -5.84 -0.91
C MET A 163 19.22 -6.49 -0.35
N GLU A 164 19.77 -5.90 0.71
CA GLU A 164 20.77 -6.54 1.56
C GLU A 164 20.05 -7.04 2.81
N THR A 165 19.78 -8.35 2.87
CA THR A 165 19.43 -8.96 4.15
C THR A 165 20.69 -8.95 5.00
N LEU A 166 20.70 -8.11 6.04
CA LEU A 166 21.61 -8.25 7.17
C LEU A 166 21.32 -9.63 7.79
N LEU A 167 22.11 -10.63 7.38
CA LEU A 167 22.20 -11.93 8.05
C LEU A 167 22.99 -11.78 9.35
#